data_AF-A0A9D7MH64-F1
#
_entry.id   AF-A0A9D7MH64-F1
#
_cell.length_a   1.000
_cell.length_b   1.000
_cell.length_c   1.000
_cell.angle_alpha   90.00
_cell.angle_beta   90.00
_cell.angle_gamma   90.00
#
_symmetry.space_group_name_H-M   'P 1'
#
loop_
_entity.id
_entity.type
_entity.pdbx_description
1 polymer ?
#
loop_
_entity_poly.entity_id
_entity_poly.type
_entity_poly.pdbx_seq_one_letter_code
_entity_poly.pdbx_strand_id
1 'polypeptide(L)'
;MRVRCRLPLFIAVFIASVMALSASIAPSQRSAPNIPPAFERNVGQVQFDGGGSAAYVDAVIRMNGAMAYVHGGGLHIMQTAVTKDPASPKHEPEFDINTYRVDMQLIASNPAPRLEFQQKTDGIVRYILPGTGATGLISERFTALLYHDVWPGIDLRMYVTDLGVKYDFIVHPGADARQIAFRYVGGSGPYLSDKGDISVTTPLGMIGENAPVVFEKGLDGSRGNTVQAKFAVDGHSVRFEIGEYDRSRELVVDPQRVWGTYYGWNQNIETPRITADPFGNVFICGTTTATNMPNVAEYFHVDTRPALTASSPSSPS
;
A
#
# COMPACT_ATOMS: atom_id res chain seq x y z
N MET A 1 -6.63 -11.89 25.81
CA MET A 1 -6.27 -11.67 27.23
C MET A 1 -6.54 -10.20 27.54
N ARG A 2 -7.55 -9.87 28.35
CA ARG A 2 -7.98 -8.48 28.61
C ARG A 2 -7.18 -7.90 29.77
N VAL A 3 -6.41 -6.84 29.54
CA VAL A 3 -5.77 -6.06 30.61
C VAL A 3 -6.53 -4.73 30.74
N ARG A 4 -7.16 -4.50 31.90
CA ARG A 4 -7.77 -3.22 32.27
C ARG A 4 -6.86 -2.53 33.28
N CYS A 5 -6.36 -1.34 32.95
CA CYS A 5 -5.65 -0.49 33.90
C CYS A 5 -6.52 0.75 34.19
N ARG A 6 -6.78 1.03 35.48
CA ARG A 6 -7.48 2.23 35.97
C ARG A 6 -6.50 3.05 36.80
N LEU A 7 -6.40 4.36 36.55
CA LEU A 7 -5.67 5.29 37.41
C LEU A 7 -6.54 6.52 37.70
N PRO A 8 -6.66 7.00 38.96
CA PRO A 8 -7.54 8.10 39.32
C PRO A 8 -6.89 9.48 39.09
N LEU A 9 -7.71 10.45 38.68
CA LEU A 9 -7.35 11.84 38.39
C LEU A 9 -7.57 12.72 39.64
N PHE A 10 -6.56 13.47 40.09
CA PHE A 10 -6.72 14.57 41.04
C PHE A 10 -6.74 15.91 40.29
N ILE A 11 -7.77 16.72 40.53
CA ILE A 11 -7.96 18.06 39.96
C ILE A 11 -7.37 19.08 40.92
N ALA A 12 -6.53 20.00 40.42
CA ALA A 12 -6.20 21.26 41.09
C ALA A 12 -6.36 22.42 40.10
N VAL A 13 -7.24 23.35 40.46
CA VAL A 13 -7.55 24.59 39.74
C VAL A 13 -6.59 25.68 40.19
N PHE A 14 -6.01 26.44 39.24
CA PHE A 14 -5.43 27.76 39.53
C PHE A 14 -5.74 28.74 38.39
N ILE A 15 -6.28 29.90 38.77
CA ILE A 15 -6.61 31.05 37.91
C ILE A 15 -5.45 32.05 38.00
N ALA A 16 -4.95 32.55 36.86
CA ALA A 16 -4.36 33.89 36.77
C ALA A 16 -4.23 34.37 35.30
N SER A 17 -5.10 35.32 34.95
CA SER A 17 -4.92 36.57 34.17
C SER A 17 -4.04 36.63 32.90
N VAL A 18 -4.69 37.20 31.88
CA VAL A 18 -4.27 37.53 30.52
C VAL A 18 -3.25 38.69 30.45
N MET A 19 -2.19 38.51 29.66
CA MET A 19 -1.64 39.56 28.78
C MET A 19 -1.31 38.91 27.43
N ALA A 20 -2.16 39.18 26.44
CA ALA A 20 -1.94 38.78 25.06
C ALA A 20 -0.97 39.77 24.40
N LEU A 21 0.26 39.33 24.15
CA LEU A 21 1.08 39.91 23.08
C LEU A 21 0.99 38.97 21.88
N SER A 22 0.25 39.43 20.89
CA SER A 22 0.00 38.78 19.61
C SER A 22 1.29 38.62 18.82
N ALA A 23 1.87 37.43 18.86
CA ALA A 23 2.69 36.90 17.79
C ALA A 23 2.10 35.53 17.40
N SER A 24 0.96 35.58 16.69
CA SER A 24 0.47 34.42 15.96
C SER A 24 1.41 34.19 14.77
N ILE A 25 2.54 33.55 15.04
CA ILE A 25 3.12 32.69 14.02
C ILE A 25 2.28 31.42 14.11
N ALA A 26 1.06 31.47 13.57
CA ALA A 26 0.39 30.26 13.18
C ALA A 26 1.39 29.52 12.28
N PRO A 27 1.83 28.29 12.62
CA PRO A 27 2.59 27.50 11.68
C PRO A 27 1.75 27.49 10.41
N SER A 28 2.29 28.04 9.32
CA SER A 28 1.62 27.97 8.04
C SER A 28 1.26 26.50 7.85
N GLN A 29 -0.04 26.19 7.75
CA GLN A 29 -0.51 24.89 7.29
C GLN A 29 -0.07 24.77 5.83
N ARG A 30 1.23 24.64 5.58
CA ARG A 30 1.71 23.95 4.41
C ARG A 30 1.29 22.52 4.67
N SER A 31 0.11 22.16 4.15
CA SER A 31 -0.17 20.78 3.81
C SER A 31 1.10 20.24 3.17
N ALA A 32 1.72 19.26 3.82
CA ALA A 32 2.89 18.62 3.24
C ALA A 32 2.49 18.18 1.82
N PRO A 33 3.31 18.46 0.80
CA PRO A 33 2.92 18.20 -0.59
C PRO A 33 2.54 16.73 -0.74
N ASN A 34 1.39 16.41 -1.36
CA ASN A 34 1.02 15.05 -1.77
C ASN A 34 2.23 14.38 -2.49
N ILE A 35 2.98 13.54 -1.77
CA ILE A 35 4.03 12.65 -2.27
C ILE A 35 3.31 11.49 -2.98
N PRO A 36 3.36 11.43 -4.31
CA PRO A 36 2.64 10.42 -5.08
C PRO A 36 3.00 9.00 -4.62
N PRO A 37 2.09 8.01 -4.71
CA PRO A 37 2.41 6.63 -4.40
C PRO A 37 3.62 6.14 -5.19
N ALA A 38 4.48 5.38 -4.51
CA ALA A 38 5.69 4.83 -5.09
C ALA A 38 6.08 3.57 -4.33
N PHE A 39 6.83 2.68 -4.99
CA PHE A 39 7.53 1.60 -4.33
C PHE A 39 8.64 2.16 -3.46
N GLU A 40 8.70 1.69 -2.23
CA GLU A 40 9.72 2.03 -1.25
C GLU A 40 10.60 0.79 -1.07
N ARG A 41 11.90 0.92 -1.36
CA ARG A 41 12.87 -0.17 -1.21
C ARG A 41 12.83 -0.72 0.22
N ASN A 42 12.87 -2.04 0.37
CA ASN A 42 13.07 -2.62 1.69
C ASN A 42 14.53 -2.39 2.13
N VAL A 43 14.68 -1.55 3.15
CA VAL A 43 15.95 -1.21 3.82
C VAL A 43 15.99 -1.79 5.24
N GLY A 44 15.09 -2.73 5.55
CA GLY A 44 14.94 -3.37 6.86
C GLY A 44 13.69 -2.94 7.62
N GLN A 45 12.81 -2.13 7.01
CA GLN A 45 11.55 -1.71 7.62
C GLN A 45 10.50 -2.81 7.68
N VAL A 46 10.60 -3.82 6.81
CA VAL A 46 9.65 -4.93 6.77
C VAL A 46 10.15 -6.06 7.67
N GLN A 47 9.33 -6.42 8.66
CA GLN A 47 9.63 -7.44 9.64
C GLN A 47 8.41 -8.35 9.83
N PHE A 48 8.65 -9.60 10.21
CA PHE A 48 7.61 -10.52 10.65
C PHE A 48 7.13 -10.16 12.06
N ASP A 49 5.93 -10.64 12.40
CA ASP A 49 5.43 -10.62 13.77
C ASP A 49 6.43 -11.37 14.68
N GLY A 50 7.03 -10.63 15.62
CA GLY A 50 8.13 -11.12 16.45
C GLY A 50 9.52 -10.54 16.11
N GLY A 51 9.61 -9.65 15.11
CA GLY A 51 10.82 -8.89 14.79
C GLY A 51 11.81 -9.61 13.87
N GLY A 52 11.44 -10.77 13.33
CA GLY A 52 12.26 -11.48 12.35
C GLY A 52 12.39 -10.69 11.04
N SER A 53 13.55 -10.77 10.38
CA SER A 53 13.77 -10.08 9.11
C SER A 53 12.95 -10.69 7.98
N ALA A 54 12.24 -9.85 7.23
CA ALA A 54 11.56 -10.22 5.98
C ALA A 54 12.39 -9.77 4.76
N ALA A 55 13.69 -10.11 4.76
CA ALA A 55 14.65 -9.66 3.73
C ALA A 55 14.31 -10.12 2.29
N TYR A 56 13.44 -11.12 2.13
CA TYR A 56 12.96 -11.56 0.83
C TYR A 56 11.95 -10.58 0.20
N VAL A 57 11.40 -9.64 0.97
CA VAL A 57 10.59 -8.55 0.45
C VAL A 57 11.53 -7.49 -0.12
N ASP A 58 11.35 -7.16 -1.38
CA ASP A 58 12.20 -6.21 -2.09
C ASP A 58 11.72 -4.76 -1.94
N ALA A 59 10.41 -4.57 -1.94
CA ALA A 59 9.79 -3.25 -1.83
C ALA A 59 8.41 -3.30 -1.17
N VAL A 60 7.97 -2.18 -0.64
CA VAL A 60 6.60 -1.98 -0.13
C VAL A 60 5.93 -0.82 -0.85
N ILE A 61 4.63 -0.90 -1.05
CA ILE A 61 3.82 0.22 -1.53
C ILE A 61 2.50 0.29 -0.75
N ARG A 62 2.10 1.51 -0.40
CA ARG A 62 0.85 1.83 0.28
C ARG A 62 -0.02 2.66 -0.63
N MET A 63 -1.25 2.21 -0.86
CA MET A 63 -2.23 2.88 -1.72
C MET A 63 -3.63 2.52 -1.23
N ASN A 64 -4.55 3.49 -1.13
CA ASN A 64 -6.00 3.25 -0.97
C ASN A 64 -6.40 2.20 0.11
N GLY A 65 -5.84 2.29 1.33
CA GLY A 65 -6.16 1.35 2.41
C GLY A 65 -5.62 -0.08 2.22
N ALA A 66 -4.80 -0.30 1.20
CA ALA A 66 -4.08 -1.54 0.96
C ALA A 66 -2.56 -1.30 0.99
N MET A 67 -1.85 -2.31 1.49
CA MET A 67 -0.39 -2.38 1.44
C MET A 67 0.01 -3.60 0.62
N ALA A 68 0.94 -3.42 -0.32
CA ALA A 68 1.53 -4.53 -1.05
C ALA A 68 3.02 -4.65 -0.71
N TYR A 69 3.43 -5.85 -0.33
CA TYR A 69 4.84 -6.25 -0.20
C TYR A 69 5.24 -6.99 -1.47
N VAL A 70 6.20 -6.43 -2.19
CA VAL A 70 6.64 -6.91 -3.49
C VAL A 70 7.89 -7.76 -3.32
N HIS A 71 7.93 -8.90 -4.01
CA HIS A 71 9.08 -9.78 -4.04
C HIS A 71 9.16 -10.52 -5.38
N GLY A 72 10.30 -11.13 -5.71
CA GLY A 72 10.51 -11.85 -6.97
C GLY A 72 9.54 -13.02 -7.24
N GLY A 73 8.83 -13.51 -6.22
CA GLY A 73 7.81 -14.57 -6.33
C GLY A 73 6.37 -14.06 -6.46
N GLY A 74 6.14 -12.74 -6.46
CA GLY A 74 4.82 -12.13 -6.57
C GLY A 74 4.57 -11.01 -5.56
N LEU A 75 3.38 -11.02 -4.95
CA LEU A 75 2.90 -9.95 -4.07
C LEU A 75 2.22 -10.53 -2.83
N HIS A 76 2.49 -9.95 -1.66
CA HIS A 76 1.61 -10.05 -0.51
C HIS A 76 0.75 -8.80 -0.44
N ILE A 77 -0.56 -8.94 -0.50
CA ILE A 77 -1.52 -7.84 -0.47
C ILE A 77 -2.23 -7.88 0.88
N MET A 78 -2.02 -6.86 1.69
CA MET A 78 -2.74 -6.62 2.93
C MET A 78 -3.84 -5.60 2.68
N GLN A 79 -5.09 -6.03 2.81
CA GLN A 79 -6.25 -5.14 2.87
C GLN A 79 -6.47 -4.73 4.32
N THR A 80 -6.74 -3.45 4.55
CA THR A 80 -7.11 -2.93 5.86
C THR A 80 -8.45 -2.22 5.76
N ALA A 81 -9.40 -2.62 6.60
CA ALA A 81 -10.67 -1.94 6.78
C ALA A 81 -10.77 -1.51 8.24
N VAL A 82 -11.16 -0.26 8.49
CA VAL A 82 -11.46 0.19 9.85
C VAL A 82 -12.94 0.50 9.95
N THR A 83 -13.60 -0.07 10.93
CA THR A 83 -15.04 0.08 11.15
C THR A 83 -15.26 0.70 12.51
N LYS A 84 -16.21 1.62 12.62
CA LYS A 84 -16.56 2.21 13.91
C LYS A 84 -17.34 1.16 14.68
N ASP A 85 -17.00 0.92 15.95
CA ASP A 85 -17.83 0.08 16.80
C ASP A 85 -19.19 0.79 16.96
N PRO A 86 -20.30 0.18 16.49
CA PRO A 86 -21.63 0.78 16.63
C PRO A 86 -22.05 1.00 18.08
N ALA A 87 -21.46 0.30 19.04
CA ALA A 87 -21.69 0.47 20.47
C ALA A 87 -20.82 1.56 21.12
N SER A 88 -19.88 2.14 20.37
CA SER A 88 -18.92 3.11 20.93
C SER A 88 -19.57 4.42 21.42
N PRO A 89 -19.10 4.99 22.54
CA PRO A 89 -19.56 6.28 23.03
C PRO A 89 -19.39 7.40 21.98
N LYS A 90 -20.36 8.30 21.87
CA LYS A 90 -20.33 9.42 20.89
C LYS A 90 -19.10 10.33 21.02
N HIS A 91 -18.55 10.47 22.23
CA HIS A 91 -17.41 11.35 22.53
C HIS A 91 -16.09 10.58 22.68
N GLU A 92 -16.12 9.25 22.61
CA GLU A 92 -14.97 8.36 22.65
C GLU A 92 -15.22 7.23 21.63
N PRO A 93 -15.17 7.52 20.32
CA PRO A 93 -15.42 6.52 19.30
C PRO A 93 -14.34 5.44 19.37
N GLU A 94 -14.78 4.18 19.40
CA GLU A 94 -13.93 3.01 19.30
C GLU A 94 -13.99 2.50 17.85
N PHE A 95 -12.87 1.96 17.38
CA PHE A 95 -12.70 1.50 16.01
C PHE A 95 -12.12 0.10 16.00
N ASP A 96 -12.72 -0.77 15.20
CA ASP A 96 -12.18 -2.09 14.89
C ASP A 96 -11.34 -1.99 13.62
N ILE A 97 -10.10 -2.48 13.71
CA ILE A 97 -9.20 -2.59 12.57
C ILE A 97 -9.18 -4.05 12.14
N ASN A 98 -9.67 -4.32 10.94
CA ASN A 98 -9.61 -5.64 10.33
C ASN A 98 -8.56 -5.63 9.22
N THR A 99 -7.66 -6.61 9.27
CA THR A 99 -6.68 -6.83 8.22
C THR A 99 -6.88 -8.20 7.59
N TYR A 100 -6.65 -8.29 6.29
CA TYR A 100 -6.75 -9.54 5.56
C TYR A 100 -5.67 -9.64 4.49
N ARG A 101 -5.01 -10.80 4.44
CA ARG A 101 -3.91 -11.07 3.52
C ARG A 101 -4.36 -11.94 2.36
N VAL A 102 -4.02 -11.50 1.15
CA VAL A 102 -4.06 -12.33 -0.06
C VAL A 102 -2.71 -12.27 -0.74
N ASP A 103 -2.19 -13.42 -1.15
CA ASP A 103 -0.93 -13.52 -1.89
C ASP A 103 -1.20 -13.80 -3.37
N MET A 104 -0.59 -13.01 -4.24
CA MET A 104 -0.40 -13.38 -5.64
C MET A 104 0.95 -14.09 -5.75
N GLN A 105 0.96 -15.36 -6.15
CA GLN A 105 2.18 -16.15 -6.28
C GLN A 105 2.41 -16.52 -7.74
N LEU A 106 3.60 -16.21 -8.27
CA LEU A 106 4.02 -16.68 -9.57
C LEU A 106 4.33 -18.19 -9.49
N ILE A 107 3.87 -18.96 -10.47
CA ILE A 107 4.00 -20.42 -10.49
C ILE A 107 5.22 -20.81 -11.31
N ALA A 108 6.08 -21.65 -10.74
CA ALA A 108 7.31 -22.14 -11.38
C ALA A 108 8.22 -21.02 -11.90
N SER A 109 8.16 -19.84 -11.27
CA SER A 109 9.04 -18.72 -11.58
C SER A 109 10.44 -18.95 -11.00
N ASN A 110 11.40 -18.20 -11.52
CA ASN A 110 12.71 -18.05 -10.91
C ASN A 110 12.56 -17.62 -9.43
N PRO A 111 13.14 -18.35 -8.46
CA PRO A 111 13.02 -18.00 -7.04
C PRO A 111 13.88 -16.79 -6.64
N ALA A 112 14.84 -16.38 -7.48
CA ALA A 112 15.73 -15.24 -7.24
C ALA A 112 15.95 -14.45 -8.55
N PRO A 113 14.90 -13.85 -9.13
CA PRO A 113 15.04 -13.03 -10.33
C PRO A 113 15.89 -11.79 -10.03
N ARG A 114 16.62 -11.32 -11.03
CA ARG A 114 17.40 -10.08 -10.87
C ARG A 114 16.44 -8.89 -10.85
N LEU A 115 16.43 -8.14 -9.76
CA LEU A 115 15.61 -6.94 -9.62
C LEU A 115 16.37 -5.67 -10.03
N GLU A 116 15.70 -4.80 -10.78
CA GLU A 116 16.08 -3.43 -11.07
C GLU A 116 15.00 -2.46 -10.57
N PHE A 117 15.41 -1.45 -9.80
CA PHE A 117 14.54 -0.36 -9.39
C PHE A 117 14.57 0.75 -10.44
N GLN A 118 13.43 1.12 -10.99
CA GLN A 118 13.31 2.04 -12.12
C GLN A 118 12.54 3.30 -11.74
N GLN A 119 12.83 4.39 -12.45
CA GLN A 119 12.10 5.66 -12.31
C GLN A 119 12.08 6.14 -10.85
N LYS A 120 13.27 6.38 -10.30
CA LYS A 120 13.43 6.96 -8.97
C LYS A 120 12.66 8.28 -8.88
N THR A 121 11.86 8.45 -7.83
CA THR A 121 11.14 9.69 -7.59
C THR A 121 11.92 10.59 -6.65
N ASP A 122 11.60 11.87 -6.66
CA ASP A 122 11.99 12.78 -5.60
C ASP A 122 11.35 12.38 -4.27
N GLY A 123 11.97 12.84 -3.19
CA GLY A 123 11.56 12.51 -1.83
C GLY A 123 12.13 11.18 -1.33
N ILE A 124 12.28 11.11 -0.01
CA ILE A 124 12.70 9.91 0.71
C ILE A 124 11.68 9.61 1.80
N VAL A 125 11.53 8.33 2.15
CA VAL A 125 10.78 7.93 3.35
C VAL A 125 11.77 7.56 4.43
N ARG A 126 11.57 8.09 5.64
CA ARG A 126 12.40 7.75 6.80
C ARG A 126 11.58 6.91 7.78
N TYR A 127 12.08 5.71 8.06
CA TYR A 127 11.49 4.79 9.02
C TYR A 127 12.21 4.92 10.37
N ILE A 128 11.49 5.40 11.38
CA ILE A 128 11.97 5.43 12.77
C ILE A 128 11.36 4.22 13.48
N LEU A 129 12.13 3.13 13.56
CA LEU A 129 11.70 1.87 14.14
C LEU A 129 12.47 1.58 15.44
N PRO A 130 11.95 0.70 16.31
CA PRO A 130 12.73 0.20 17.45
C PRO A 130 14.11 -0.31 16.99
N GLY A 131 15.18 0.17 17.62
CA GLY A 131 16.56 -0.23 17.31
C GLY A 131 17.26 0.56 16.19
N THR A 132 16.57 1.42 15.43
CA THR A 132 17.20 2.19 14.33
C THR A 132 17.75 3.56 14.77
N GLY A 133 17.57 3.93 16.04
CA GLY A 133 17.94 5.23 16.59
C GLY A 133 17.12 6.40 16.01
N ALA A 134 17.47 7.62 16.41
CA ALA A 134 16.77 8.84 15.99
C ALA A 134 16.98 9.20 14.50
N THR A 135 18.02 8.66 13.88
CA THR A 135 18.25 8.81 12.43
C THR A 135 17.37 7.86 11.63
N GLY A 136 17.07 6.66 12.11
CA GLY A 136 16.22 5.71 11.38
C GLY A 136 16.79 5.26 10.03
N LEU A 137 15.97 4.54 9.26
CA LEU A 137 16.31 3.99 7.95
C LEU A 137 15.76 4.88 6.84
N ILE A 138 16.55 5.16 5.82
CA ILE A 138 16.12 5.95 4.65
C ILE A 138 15.80 5.00 3.52
N SER A 139 14.55 5.02 3.05
CA SER A 139 14.11 4.33 1.84
C SER A 139 13.99 5.31 0.68
N GLU A 140 14.66 4.97 -0.42
CA GLU A 140 14.41 5.57 -1.72
C GLU A 140 13.08 5.10 -2.29
N ARG A 141 12.56 5.86 -3.27
CA ARG A 141 11.23 5.70 -3.85
C ARG A 141 11.29 5.57 -5.36
N PHE A 142 10.45 4.71 -5.94
CA PHE A 142 10.48 4.33 -7.35
C PHE A 142 9.07 4.14 -7.90
N THR A 143 8.77 4.58 -9.11
CA THR A 143 7.45 4.30 -9.72
C THR A 143 7.40 2.98 -10.47
N ALA A 144 8.53 2.30 -10.68
CA ALA A 144 8.55 1.01 -11.34
C ALA A 144 9.64 0.09 -10.79
N LEU A 145 9.39 -1.21 -10.89
CA LEU A 145 10.31 -2.30 -10.60
C LEU A 145 10.34 -3.23 -11.81
N LEU A 146 11.52 -3.69 -12.21
CA LEU A 146 11.71 -4.66 -13.28
C LEU A 146 12.41 -5.90 -12.73
N TYR A 147 11.69 -7.00 -12.68
CA TYR A 147 12.24 -8.31 -12.38
C TYR A 147 12.59 -9.01 -13.68
N HIS A 148 13.88 -9.23 -13.90
CA HIS A 148 14.40 -9.90 -15.08
C HIS A 148 14.31 -11.41 -14.95
N ASP A 149 13.95 -12.09 -16.05
CA ASP A 149 13.91 -13.55 -16.15
C ASP A 149 13.11 -14.19 -14.99
N VAL A 150 11.90 -13.68 -14.72
CA VAL A 150 10.95 -14.33 -13.81
C VAL A 150 10.52 -15.69 -14.34
N TRP A 151 10.50 -15.84 -15.66
CA TRP A 151 10.65 -17.11 -16.37
C TRP A 151 11.74 -16.92 -17.43
N PRO A 152 12.33 -17.99 -18.00
CA PRO A 152 13.34 -17.86 -19.04
C PRO A 152 12.89 -16.95 -20.19
N GLY A 153 13.56 -15.79 -20.35
CA GLY A 153 13.25 -14.79 -21.37
C GLY A 153 11.95 -14.01 -21.14
N ILE A 154 11.42 -13.99 -19.91
CA ILE A 154 10.23 -13.22 -19.55
C ILE A 154 10.54 -12.36 -18.33
N ASP A 155 10.38 -11.05 -18.48
CA ASP A 155 10.49 -10.11 -17.38
C ASP A 155 9.11 -9.77 -16.80
N LEU A 156 9.08 -9.33 -15.55
CA LEU A 156 7.91 -8.78 -14.88
C LEU A 156 8.19 -7.34 -14.51
N ARG A 157 7.47 -6.42 -15.15
CA ARG A 157 7.53 -5.00 -14.84
C ARG A 157 6.34 -4.62 -13.99
N MET A 158 6.54 -4.17 -12.77
CA MET A 158 5.50 -3.61 -11.91
C MET A 158 5.63 -2.09 -11.87
N TYR A 159 4.53 -1.36 -11.95
CA TYR A 159 4.55 0.10 -11.97
C TYR A 159 3.30 0.70 -11.31
N VAL A 160 3.47 1.92 -10.81
CA VAL A 160 2.40 2.66 -10.15
C VAL A 160 1.57 3.42 -11.17
N THR A 161 0.25 3.40 -10.97
CA THR A 161 -0.73 4.22 -11.70
C THR A 161 -1.68 4.89 -10.72
N ASP A 162 -2.50 5.82 -11.18
CA ASP A 162 -3.53 6.46 -10.34
C ASP A 162 -4.53 5.45 -9.76
N LEU A 163 -4.67 4.28 -10.38
CA LEU A 163 -5.61 3.21 -9.97
C LEU A 163 -4.99 2.17 -9.04
N GLY A 164 -3.67 2.21 -8.80
CA GLY A 164 -2.97 1.17 -8.05
C GLY A 164 -1.69 0.69 -8.73
N VAL A 165 -1.15 -0.40 -8.21
CA VAL A 165 -0.04 -1.15 -8.84
C VAL A 165 -0.58 -1.94 -10.03
N LYS A 166 0.01 -1.70 -11.20
CA LYS A 166 -0.16 -2.54 -12.39
C LYS A 166 1.13 -3.32 -12.66
N TYR A 167 1.02 -4.30 -13.53
CA TYR A 167 2.17 -5.07 -13.95
C TYR A 167 2.00 -5.60 -15.37
N ASP A 168 3.12 -5.69 -16.09
CA ASP A 168 3.19 -6.27 -17.43
C ASP A 168 4.20 -7.42 -17.40
N PHE A 169 3.90 -8.51 -18.11
CA PHE A 169 4.92 -9.49 -18.47
C PHE A 169 5.49 -9.16 -19.84
N ILE A 170 6.82 -9.01 -19.91
CA ILE A 170 7.54 -8.69 -21.13
C ILE A 170 8.18 -9.98 -21.62
N VAL A 171 7.63 -10.54 -22.69
CA VAL A 171 8.10 -11.77 -23.31
C VAL A 171 9.07 -11.40 -24.43
N HIS A 172 10.36 -11.68 -24.19
CA HIS A 172 11.41 -11.39 -25.17
C HIS A 172 11.29 -12.31 -26.40
N PRO A 173 11.85 -11.92 -27.56
CA PRO A 173 11.86 -12.75 -28.75
C PRO A 173 12.31 -14.19 -28.47
N GLY A 174 11.53 -15.15 -28.96
CA GLY A 174 11.77 -16.59 -28.76
C GLY A 174 11.30 -17.18 -27.42
N ALA A 175 10.98 -16.36 -26.41
CA ALA A 175 10.49 -16.88 -25.13
C ALA A 175 9.07 -17.49 -25.25
N ASP A 176 8.74 -18.41 -24.35
CA ASP A 176 7.43 -19.10 -24.34
C ASP A 176 6.48 -18.46 -23.34
N ALA A 177 5.55 -17.65 -23.85
CA ALA A 177 4.54 -16.94 -23.04
C ALA A 177 3.60 -17.89 -22.26
N ARG A 178 3.50 -19.18 -22.64
CA ARG A 178 2.66 -20.17 -21.93
C ARG A 178 3.19 -20.52 -20.54
N GLN A 179 4.41 -20.10 -20.23
CA GLN A 179 5.02 -20.24 -18.91
C GLN A 179 4.38 -19.31 -17.88
N ILE A 180 3.80 -18.18 -18.33
CA ILE A 180 3.20 -17.19 -17.44
C ILE A 180 2.01 -17.81 -16.72
N ALA A 181 2.15 -17.97 -15.42
CA ALA A 181 1.12 -18.53 -14.56
C ALA A 181 1.25 -17.96 -13.15
N PHE A 182 0.12 -17.67 -12.51
CA PHE A 182 0.08 -17.22 -11.13
C PHE A 182 -1.14 -17.77 -10.41
N ARG A 183 -1.19 -17.64 -9.10
CA ARG A 183 -2.34 -18.02 -8.28
C ARG A 183 -2.57 -17.04 -7.15
N TYR A 184 -3.80 -17.03 -6.66
CA TYR A 184 -4.16 -16.33 -5.44
C TYR A 184 -4.28 -17.29 -4.27
N VAL A 185 -3.64 -16.95 -3.14
CA VAL A 185 -3.69 -17.70 -1.88
C VAL A 185 -4.24 -16.79 -0.80
N GLY A 186 -5.11 -17.33 0.06
CA GLY A 186 -5.74 -16.58 1.15
C GLY A 186 -7.09 -15.96 0.78
N GLY A 187 -7.49 -15.91 -0.48
CA GLY A 187 -8.85 -15.53 -0.88
C GLY A 187 -9.71 -16.71 -1.31
N SER A 188 -10.85 -16.43 -1.95
CA SER A 188 -11.54 -17.42 -2.78
C SER A 188 -10.63 -17.91 -3.93
N GLY A 189 -11.06 -18.97 -4.62
CA GLY A 189 -10.52 -19.22 -5.96
C GLY A 189 -10.82 -18.05 -6.91
N PRO A 190 -10.01 -17.84 -7.96
CA PRO A 190 -10.30 -16.86 -8.98
C PRO A 190 -11.59 -17.23 -9.72
N TYR A 191 -12.53 -16.30 -9.78
CA TYR A 191 -13.75 -16.39 -10.59
C TYR A 191 -13.53 -15.68 -11.92
N LEU A 192 -13.69 -16.38 -13.04
CA LEU A 192 -13.68 -15.82 -14.40
C LEU A 192 -15.10 -15.43 -14.81
N SER A 193 -15.31 -14.16 -15.12
CA SER A 193 -16.59 -13.63 -15.57
C SER A 193 -16.79 -13.79 -17.08
N ASP A 194 -18.04 -13.64 -17.54
CA ASP A 194 -18.38 -13.65 -18.97
C ASP A 194 -17.70 -12.53 -19.78
N LYS A 195 -17.24 -11.46 -19.10
CA LYS A 195 -16.47 -10.36 -19.71
C LYS A 195 -14.98 -10.69 -19.89
N GLY A 196 -14.53 -11.83 -19.37
CA GLY A 196 -13.13 -12.22 -19.37
C GLY A 196 -12.33 -11.62 -18.20
N ASP A 197 -12.98 -10.96 -17.25
CA ASP A 197 -12.34 -10.43 -16.04
C ASP A 197 -12.22 -11.52 -14.97
N ILE A 198 -11.14 -11.53 -14.20
CA ILE A 198 -10.98 -12.40 -13.02
C ILE A 198 -11.18 -11.61 -11.72
N SER A 199 -11.71 -12.28 -10.71
CA SER A 199 -11.82 -11.70 -9.36
C SER A 199 -11.62 -12.73 -8.26
N VAL A 200 -11.13 -12.26 -7.12
CA VAL A 200 -10.93 -13.02 -5.89
C VAL A 200 -11.64 -12.29 -4.77
N THR A 201 -12.49 -13.01 -4.04
CA THR A 201 -13.24 -12.47 -2.91
C THR A 201 -12.49 -12.71 -1.61
N THR A 202 -12.46 -11.69 -0.76
CA THR A 202 -11.97 -11.75 0.62
C THR A 202 -13.07 -11.24 1.56
N PRO A 203 -12.94 -11.44 2.88
CA PRO A 203 -13.83 -10.82 3.86
C PRO A 203 -13.83 -9.28 3.82
N LEU A 204 -12.78 -8.65 3.26
CA LEU A 204 -12.61 -7.19 3.23
C LEU A 204 -12.86 -6.57 1.85
N GLY A 205 -13.25 -7.37 0.85
CA GLY A 205 -13.59 -6.89 -0.48
C GLY A 205 -13.10 -7.80 -1.60
N MET A 206 -13.23 -7.34 -2.84
CA MET A 206 -12.80 -8.08 -4.02
C MET A 206 -11.51 -7.50 -4.60
N ILE A 207 -10.61 -8.39 -5.01
CA ILE A 207 -9.43 -8.05 -5.81
C ILE A 207 -9.71 -8.56 -7.21
N GLY A 208 -9.53 -7.74 -8.25
CA GLY A 208 -9.84 -8.15 -9.62
C GLY A 208 -8.81 -7.72 -10.65
N GLU A 209 -8.92 -8.32 -11.83
CA GLU A 209 -8.19 -7.94 -13.04
C GLU A 209 -9.16 -8.03 -14.21
N ASN A 210 -9.21 -6.99 -15.04
CA ASN A 210 -9.96 -7.08 -16.28
C ASN A 210 -9.21 -7.97 -17.28
N ALA A 211 -9.94 -8.40 -18.30
CA ALA A 211 -9.41 -9.20 -19.40
C ALA A 211 -8.05 -8.68 -19.90
N PRO A 212 -7.11 -9.59 -20.21
CA PRO A 212 -5.75 -9.20 -20.54
C PRO A 212 -5.67 -8.47 -21.87
N VAL A 213 -4.84 -7.45 -21.91
CA VAL A 213 -4.50 -6.74 -23.14
C VAL A 213 -3.10 -7.17 -23.55
N VAL A 214 -3.00 -7.83 -24.71
CA VAL A 214 -1.74 -8.35 -25.22
C VAL A 214 -1.38 -7.67 -26.52
N PHE A 215 -0.12 -7.25 -26.68
CA PHE A 215 0.32 -6.59 -27.91
C PHE A 215 1.82 -6.80 -28.17
N GLU A 216 2.19 -6.77 -29.44
CA GLU A 216 3.59 -6.76 -29.88
C GLU A 216 4.17 -5.35 -29.75
N LYS A 217 5.44 -5.22 -29.37
CA LYS A 217 6.13 -3.92 -29.48
C LYS A 217 6.59 -3.64 -30.91
N GLY A 218 6.36 -2.41 -31.36
CA GLY A 218 6.96 -1.79 -32.53
C GLY A 218 8.49 -1.79 -32.47
N LEU A 219 9.16 -1.74 -33.62
CA LEU A 219 10.62 -1.60 -33.68
C LEU A 219 11.13 -0.30 -33.03
N ASP A 220 10.25 0.71 -32.92
CA ASP A 220 10.46 1.98 -32.24
C ASP A 220 10.06 1.95 -30.74
N GLY A 221 9.67 0.78 -30.22
CA GLY A 221 9.19 0.61 -28.85
C GLY A 221 7.72 1.00 -28.63
N SER A 222 7.01 1.45 -29.67
CA SER A 222 5.58 1.78 -29.58
C SER A 222 4.69 0.53 -29.43
N ARG A 223 3.43 0.72 -29.06
CA ARG A 223 2.44 -0.36 -29.06
C ARG A 223 2.08 -0.72 -30.50
N GLY A 224 2.41 -1.95 -30.90
CA GLY A 224 2.10 -2.52 -32.21
C GLY A 224 0.79 -3.29 -32.24
N ASN A 225 0.78 -4.42 -32.94
CA ASN A 225 -0.42 -5.23 -33.14
C ASN A 225 -0.97 -5.78 -31.82
N THR A 226 -2.28 -5.69 -31.64
CA THR A 226 -2.96 -6.37 -30.51
C THR A 226 -3.16 -7.84 -30.85
N VAL A 227 -2.82 -8.71 -29.91
CA VAL A 227 -2.97 -10.17 -30.02
C VAL A 227 -4.16 -10.59 -29.17
N GLN A 228 -5.00 -11.47 -29.70
CA GLN A 228 -6.15 -11.99 -28.95
C GLN A 228 -5.65 -12.77 -27.73
N ALA A 229 -6.21 -12.46 -26.57
CA ALA A 229 -5.86 -13.14 -25.34
C ALA A 229 -7.03 -13.17 -24.37
N LYS A 230 -7.04 -14.18 -23.51
CA LYS A 230 -7.98 -14.30 -22.38
C LYS A 230 -7.33 -15.04 -21.23
N PHE A 231 -7.89 -14.87 -20.03
CA PHE A 231 -7.51 -15.73 -18.92
C PHE A 231 -8.04 -17.15 -19.12
N ALA A 232 -7.26 -18.11 -18.64
CA ALA A 232 -7.67 -19.48 -18.41
C ALA A 232 -7.46 -19.79 -16.92
N VAL A 233 -8.53 -20.25 -16.26
CA VAL A 233 -8.51 -20.56 -14.83
C VAL A 233 -8.61 -22.07 -14.64
N ASP A 234 -7.67 -22.63 -13.88
CA ASP A 234 -7.66 -24.04 -13.48
C ASP A 234 -7.41 -24.14 -11.95
N GLY A 235 -8.48 -24.44 -11.21
CA GLY A 235 -8.49 -24.40 -9.76
C GLY A 235 -8.13 -23.00 -9.23
N HIS A 236 -6.96 -22.89 -8.58
CA HIS A 236 -6.44 -21.61 -8.09
C HIS A 236 -5.44 -20.94 -9.04
N SER A 237 -5.10 -21.60 -10.14
CA SER A 237 -4.11 -21.11 -11.10
C SER A 237 -4.78 -20.30 -12.20
N VAL A 238 -4.15 -19.19 -12.55
CA VAL A 238 -4.50 -18.32 -13.67
C VAL A 238 -3.37 -18.39 -14.69
N ARG A 239 -3.73 -18.60 -15.95
CA ARG A 239 -2.86 -18.59 -17.12
C ARG A 239 -3.44 -17.70 -18.19
N PHE A 240 -2.66 -17.46 -19.25
CA PHE A 240 -3.09 -16.74 -20.44
C PHE A 240 -3.22 -17.71 -21.61
N GLU A 241 -4.39 -17.72 -22.26
CA GLU A 241 -4.54 -18.25 -23.61
C GLU A 241 -4.27 -17.10 -24.58
N ILE A 242 -3.14 -17.17 -25.29
CA ILE A 242 -2.67 -16.13 -26.21
C ILE A 242 -2.74 -16.70 -27.63
N GLY A 243 -3.34 -15.93 -28.54
CA GLY A 243 -3.41 -16.26 -29.96
C GLY A 243 -2.06 -16.19 -30.66
N GLU A 244 -2.06 -16.48 -31.96
CA GLU A 244 -0.86 -16.41 -32.79
C GLU A 244 -0.27 -14.99 -32.84
N TYR A 245 1.06 -14.90 -32.79
CA TYR A 245 1.83 -13.66 -32.85
C TYR A 245 3.22 -13.92 -33.44
N ASP A 246 3.91 -12.86 -33.86
CA ASP A 246 5.28 -12.95 -34.37
C ASP A 246 6.27 -13.13 -33.21
N ARG A 247 6.76 -14.36 -33.03
CA ARG A 247 7.71 -14.71 -31.96
C ARG A 247 9.11 -14.10 -32.13
N SER A 248 9.39 -13.42 -33.24
CA SER A 248 10.62 -12.64 -33.41
C SER A 248 10.53 -11.25 -32.75
N ARG A 249 9.35 -10.86 -32.28
CA ARG A 249 9.08 -9.58 -31.63
C ARG A 249 8.85 -9.77 -30.13
N GLU A 250 9.10 -8.71 -29.38
CA GLU A 250 8.73 -8.64 -27.97
C GLU A 250 7.21 -8.55 -27.84
N LEU A 251 6.64 -9.37 -26.95
CA LEU A 251 5.22 -9.40 -26.64
C LEU A 251 4.99 -8.90 -25.22
N VAL A 252 4.08 -7.94 -25.05
CA VAL A 252 3.69 -7.42 -23.74
C VAL A 252 2.34 -8.01 -23.37
N VAL A 253 2.26 -8.67 -22.21
CA VAL A 253 1.03 -9.19 -21.61
C VAL A 253 0.68 -8.33 -20.40
N ASP A 254 -0.33 -7.45 -20.55
CA ASP A 254 -0.81 -6.53 -19.51
C ASP A 254 -2.20 -6.99 -19.01
N PRO A 255 -2.29 -7.75 -17.91
CA PRO A 255 -3.55 -7.90 -17.19
C PRO A 255 -3.95 -6.56 -16.57
N GLN A 256 -5.11 -6.06 -16.98
CA GLN A 256 -5.61 -4.76 -16.54
C GLN A 256 -6.11 -4.85 -15.08
N ARG A 257 -5.19 -4.77 -14.12
CA ARG A 257 -5.54 -4.90 -12.70
C ARG A 257 -6.54 -3.85 -12.25
N VAL A 258 -7.60 -4.29 -11.58
CA VAL A 258 -8.59 -3.44 -10.93
C VAL A 258 -8.47 -3.63 -9.42
N TRP A 259 -7.95 -2.60 -8.74
CA TRP A 259 -8.08 -2.55 -7.30
C TRP A 259 -9.54 -2.23 -6.94
N GLY A 260 -10.24 -3.24 -6.42
CA GLY A 260 -11.55 -3.07 -5.83
C GLY A 260 -11.43 -2.62 -4.38
N THR A 261 -11.45 -1.33 -4.12
CA THR A 261 -11.94 -0.77 -2.84
C THR A 261 -13.10 0.14 -3.19
N TYR A 262 -14.32 -0.41 -3.11
CA TYR A 262 -15.54 0.34 -3.43
C TYR A 262 -15.82 1.36 -2.31
N TYR A 263 -15.29 2.57 -2.46
CA TYR A 263 -15.62 3.71 -1.59
C TYR A 263 -16.85 4.43 -2.14
N GLY A 264 -18.04 4.15 -1.60
CA GLY A 264 -19.25 4.94 -1.86
C GLY A 264 -19.55 5.87 -0.68
N TRP A 265 -19.72 7.19 -0.91
CA TRP A 265 -20.10 8.18 0.10
C TRP A 265 -21.53 8.68 -0.14
N ASN A 266 -22.27 8.95 0.94
CA ASN A 266 -23.51 9.73 0.90
C ASN A 266 -23.61 10.67 2.13
N GLN A 267 -23.35 11.97 1.88
CA GLN A 267 -23.74 13.18 2.64
C GLN A 267 -22.67 13.97 3.44
N ASN A 268 -22.99 15.26 3.65
CA ASN A 268 -22.11 16.38 4.06
C ASN A 268 -21.61 16.32 5.50
N ILE A 269 -20.40 16.86 5.72
CA ILE A 269 -19.72 16.95 7.03
C ILE A 269 -19.77 18.39 7.55
N GLU A 270 -20.06 18.59 8.85
CA GLU A 270 -19.92 19.90 9.49
C GLU A 270 -18.52 20.08 10.10
N THR A 271 -17.80 21.10 9.60
CA THR A 271 -16.48 21.57 10.06
C THR A 271 -15.34 20.53 10.08
N PRO A 272 -15.07 19.82 8.97
CA PRO A 272 -13.91 18.95 8.95
C PRO A 272 -12.61 19.77 8.85
N ARG A 273 -11.64 19.47 9.71
CA ARG A 273 -10.23 19.77 9.47
C ARG A 273 -9.66 18.53 8.80
N ILE A 274 -9.61 18.59 7.48
CA ILE A 274 -9.07 17.54 6.64
C ILE A 274 -7.65 17.94 6.31
N THR A 275 -6.71 17.05 6.57
CA THR A 275 -5.39 17.15 5.98
C THR A 275 -5.04 15.80 5.40
N ALA A 276 -4.42 15.80 4.23
CA ALA A 276 -3.80 14.59 3.71
C ALA A 276 -2.32 14.69 4.08
N ASP A 277 -1.74 13.57 4.47
CA ASP A 277 -0.30 13.50 4.34
C ASP A 277 0.05 13.39 2.85
N PRO A 278 1.33 13.52 2.56
CA PRO A 278 1.81 13.38 1.23
C PRO A 278 1.34 12.09 0.51
N PHE A 279 1.23 10.97 1.21
CA PHE A 279 1.05 9.63 0.65
C PHE A 279 -0.41 9.26 0.39
N GLY A 280 -1.33 10.21 0.52
CA GLY A 280 -2.76 9.96 0.38
C GLY A 280 -3.38 9.31 1.62
N ASN A 281 -2.66 9.27 2.74
CA ASN A 281 -3.28 8.94 4.02
C ASN A 281 -4.10 10.16 4.45
N VAL A 282 -5.40 9.94 4.72
CA VAL A 282 -6.33 11.03 5.02
C VAL A 282 -6.48 11.15 6.54
N PHE A 283 -6.06 12.30 7.07
CA PHE A 283 -6.21 12.65 8.47
C PHE A 283 -7.45 13.53 8.59
N ILE A 284 -8.50 12.95 9.16
CA ILE A 284 -9.77 13.63 9.35
C ILE A 284 -9.93 13.90 10.84
N CYS A 285 -9.89 15.18 11.21
CA CYS A 285 -10.24 15.63 12.55
C CYS A 285 -11.51 16.48 12.44
N GLY A 286 -12.57 16.11 13.15
CA GLY A 286 -13.83 16.82 13.10
C GLY A 286 -14.92 16.09 13.88
N THR A 287 -16.09 16.72 13.97
CA THR A 287 -17.28 16.07 14.52
C THR A 287 -18.22 15.80 13.36
N THR A 288 -18.78 14.59 13.28
CA THR A 288 -19.75 14.22 12.25
C THR A 288 -21.03 13.71 12.90
N THR A 289 -22.16 14.04 12.29
CA THR A 289 -23.46 13.45 12.63
C THR A 289 -23.79 12.25 11.73
N ALA A 290 -22.91 11.91 10.77
CA ALA A 290 -23.07 10.77 9.88
C ALA A 290 -22.81 9.44 10.61
N THR A 291 -23.63 8.44 10.30
CA THR A 291 -23.68 7.16 11.02
C THR A 291 -22.94 6.02 10.30
N ASN A 292 -22.30 6.30 9.17
CA ASN A 292 -21.81 5.29 8.23
C ASN A 292 -20.46 5.67 7.59
N MET A 293 -19.45 5.98 8.42
CA MET A 293 -18.05 6.12 7.98
C MET A 293 -17.36 4.74 7.86
N PRO A 294 -16.76 4.40 6.70
CA PRO A 294 -15.66 3.44 6.65
C PRO A 294 -14.37 4.17 7.04
N ASN A 295 -13.78 3.76 8.15
CA ASN A 295 -12.60 4.39 8.73
C ASN A 295 -11.34 3.74 8.12
N VAL A 296 -10.22 4.46 8.15
CA VAL A 296 -8.89 3.87 8.17
C VAL A 296 -8.08 4.67 9.18
N ALA A 297 -7.72 4.04 10.31
CA ALA A 297 -6.86 4.62 11.33
C ALA A 297 -5.69 3.66 11.58
N GLU A 298 -4.47 4.10 11.26
CA GLU A 298 -3.28 3.56 11.91
C GLU A 298 -2.92 4.44 13.11
N TYR A 299 -2.65 3.80 14.24
CA TYR A 299 -2.34 4.42 15.52
C TYR A 299 -0.86 4.80 15.58
N PHE A 300 -0.54 6.08 15.75
CA PHE A 300 0.76 6.53 16.24
C PHE A 300 0.57 7.38 17.50
N HIS A 301 1.13 6.93 18.62
CA HIS A 301 1.19 7.69 19.87
C HIS A 301 2.36 8.68 19.79
N VAL A 302 2.08 9.98 19.86
CA VAL A 302 3.10 10.99 20.19
C VAL A 302 2.87 11.38 21.64
N ASP A 303 3.75 10.91 22.53
CA ASP A 303 3.74 11.33 23.93
C ASP A 303 4.25 12.78 23.99
N THR A 304 3.33 13.73 24.10
CA THR A 304 3.68 15.13 24.39
C THR A 304 3.77 15.33 25.89
N ARG A 305 4.70 14.63 26.55
CA ARG A 305 5.20 15.09 27.84
C ARG A 305 6.47 15.90 27.60
N PRO A 306 6.49 17.20 27.94
CA PRO A 306 7.74 17.91 27.97
C PRO A 306 8.65 17.23 28.99
N ALA A 307 9.87 16.91 28.57
CA ALA A 307 10.93 16.55 29.49
C ALA A 307 11.11 17.70 30.47
N LEU A 308 10.63 17.53 31.71
CA LEU A 308 11.03 18.37 32.83
C LEU A 308 12.48 18.01 33.15
N THR A 309 13.43 18.64 32.45
CA THR A 309 14.81 18.74 32.94
C THR A 309 14.81 19.74 34.08
N ALA A 310 14.69 19.24 35.31
CA ALA A 310 15.03 20.00 36.50
C ALA A 310 16.56 19.92 36.70
N SER A 311 17.25 21.03 36.44
CA SER A 311 18.56 21.30 37.03
C SER A 311 18.55 22.73 37.56
N SER A 312 18.22 22.88 38.83
CA SER A 312 18.44 24.11 39.60
C SER A 312 19.95 24.30 39.81
N PRO A 313 20.55 25.47 39.53
CA PRO A 313 21.91 25.76 39.92
C PRO A 313 21.98 26.01 41.43
N SER A 314 22.81 25.23 42.12
CA SER A 314 23.28 25.51 43.47
C SER A 314 24.11 26.80 43.49
N SER A 315 23.72 27.77 44.30
CA SER A 315 24.56 28.92 44.67
C SER A 315 25.66 28.50 45.66
N PRO A 316 26.92 28.94 45.48
CA PRO A 316 27.98 28.68 46.46
C PRO A 316 27.98 29.74 47.58
N SER A 317 28.17 29.23 48.81
CA SER A 317 28.59 29.87 50.08
C SER A 317 27.97 31.22 50.47
#